data_AF-A0A257K4M6-F1
#
_entry.id   AF-A0A257K4M6-F1
#
_cell.length_a   1.000
_cell.length_b   1.000
_cell.length_c   1.000
_cell.angle_alpha   90.00
_cell.angle_beta   90.00
_cell.angle_gamma   90.00
#
_symmetry.space_group_name_H-M   'P 1'
#
loop_
_entity.id
_entity.type
_entity.pdbx_description
1 polymer ?
#
loop_
_entity_poly.entity_id
_entity_poly.type
_entity_poly.pdbx_seq_one_letter_code
_entity_poly.pdbx_strand_id
1 'polypeptide(L)'
;MNLNIEVMKTMITTFAVFLSVTAFGNFESKQPASLKTAEVKAPVRMSNLPKEARQFIKENYPAKAVTYVSKMKDKKGGTVYEVGLKVDDELYIIQFDAQGELISETTAAK
;
A
#
# COMPACT_ATOMS: atom_id res chain seq x y z
N MET A 1 41.19 -18.83 17.17
CA MET A 1 39.95 -18.23 17.70
C MET A 1 38.98 -18.14 16.55
N ASN A 2 37.94 -18.97 16.57
CA ASN A 2 36.84 -18.95 15.59
C ASN A 2 35.65 -18.23 16.23
N LEU A 3 34.87 -17.50 15.43
CA LEU A 3 33.42 -17.55 15.47
C LEU A 3 32.86 -17.10 14.11
N ASN A 4 32.50 -18.08 13.28
CA ASN A 4 31.55 -17.94 12.19
C ASN A 4 30.15 -17.87 12.80
N ILE A 5 29.32 -16.90 12.38
CA ILE A 5 27.88 -16.99 12.56
C ILE A 5 27.20 -16.48 11.28
N GLU A 6 26.93 -17.44 10.40
CA GLU A 6 25.97 -17.39 9.30
C GLU A 6 24.61 -17.79 9.86
N VAL A 7 23.64 -16.88 9.87
CA VAL A 7 22.21 -17.12 10.22
C VAL A 7 21.42 -16.02 9.51
N MET A 8 20.32 -16.24 8.79
CA MET A 8 19.64 -17.46 8.38
C MET A 8 18.61 -17.06 7.32
N LYS A 9 18.47 -17.97 6.36
CA LYS A 9 17.49 -18.04 5.28
C LYS A 9 16.05 -17.84 5.77
N THR A 10 15.27 -17.12 4.97
CA THR A 10 13.94 -17.53 4.50
C THR A 10 13.00 -18.15 5.55
N MET A 11 12.17 -17.34 6.22
CA MET A 11 11.02 -17.86 6.95
C MET A 11 9.83 -18.04 5.99
N ILE A 12 9.67 -19.27 5.52
CA ILE A 12 8.40 -19.82 5.01
C ILE A 12 7.59 -20.22 6.25
N THR A 13 6.59 -19.45 6.62
CA THR A 13 5.63 -19.84 7.65
C THR A 13 4.43 -20.49 6.99
N THR A 14 4.51 -21.80 6.76
CA THR A 14 3.33 -22.63 6.47
C THR A 14 2.82 -23.17 7.80
N PHE A 15 1.62 -22.76 8.22
CA PHE A 15 0.94 -23.36 9.36
C PHE A 15 -0.35 -24.02 8.84
N ALA A 16 -0.34 -25.34 8.74
CA ALA A 16 -1.54 -26.15 8.60
C ALA A 16 -1.93 -26.65 9.98
N VAL A 17 -3.16 -26.37 10.42
CA VAL A 17 -3.77 -27.09 11.55
C VAL A 17 -5.08 -27.68 11.07
N PHE A 18 -5.05 -29.00 10.85
CA PHE A 18 -6.24 -29.84 10.76
C PHE A 18 -6.59 -30.30 12.18
N LEU A 19 -7.77 -29.92 12.68
CA LEU A 19 -8.47 -30.64 13.74
C LEU A 19 -9.94 -30.72 13.36
N SER A 20 -10.36 -31.90 12.91
CA SER A 20 -11.76 -32.27 12.74
C SER A 20 -12.38 -32.53 14.12
N VAL A 21 -13.40 -31.76 14.51
CA VAL A 21 -14.31 -32.15 15.59
C VAL A 21 -15.73 -32.20 15.02
N THR A 22 -16.30 -33.39 14.99
CA THR A 22 -17.72 -33.65 14.77
C THR A 22 -18.44 -33.57 16.11
N ALA A 23 -19.30 -32.57 16.30
CA ALA A 23 -20.49 -32.66 17.15
C ALA A 23 -21.36 -31.42 16.92
N PHE A 24 -22.64 -31.66 16.60
CA PHE A 24 -23.66 -30.65 16.41
C PHE A 24 -23.89 -29.84 17.68
N GLY A 25 -23.92 -28.52 17.53
CA GLY A 25 -24.28 -27.57 18.58
C GLY A 25 -24.60 -26.23 17.94
N ASN A 26 -25.86 -26.07 17.54
CA ASN A 26 -26.40 -24.86 16.93
C ASN A 26 -26.26 -23.66 17.89
N PHE A 27 -25.39 -22.71 17.56
CA PHE A 27 -25.54 -21.32 18.00
C PHE A 27 -25.86 -20.48 16.78
N GLU A 28 -27.15 -20.44 16.46
CA GLU A 28 -27.68 -19.62 15.38
C GLU A 28 -28.07 -18.26 15.95
N SER A 29 -27.23 -17.25 15.72
CA SER A 29 -27.66 -15.85 15.79
C SER A 29 -27.60 -15.26 14.37
N LYS A 30 -28.77 -15.23 13.73
CA LYS A 30 -29.25 -14.36 12.64
C LYS A 30 -28.21 -13.61 11.77
N GLN A 31 -28.19 -13.98 10.48
CA GLN A 31 -27.79 -13.29 9.23
C GLN A 31 -27.96 -11.73 9.19
N PRO A 32 -27.52 -11.03 8.11
CA PRO A 32 -26.38 -11.23 7.20
C PRO A 32 -25.62 -9.91 6.94
N ALA A 33 -24.31 -9.91 6.74
CA ALA A 33 -23.70 -8.84 5.96
C ALA A 33 -22.40 -9.35 5.34
N SER A 34 -22.37 -9.36 4.01
CA SER A 34 -21.18 -9.49 3.21
C SER A 34 -20.03 -8.76 3.89
N LEU A 35 -18.99 -9.51 4.27
CA LEU A 35 -17.66 -8.95 4.39
C LEU A 35 -17.30 -8.49 2.98
N LYS A 36 -17.77 -7.29 2.64
CA LYS A 36 -17.27 -6.49 1.54
C LYS A 36 -15.78 -6.46 1.79
N THR A 37 -15.05 -7.25 1.00
CA THR A 37 -13.61 -7.39 1.02
C THR A 37 -13.06 -6.03 1.35
N ALA A 38 -12.67 -5.84 2.62
CA ALA A 38 -11.89 -4.69 3.00
C ALA A 38 -10.59 -4.96 2.28
N GLU A 39 -10.48 -4.45 1.05
CA GLU A 39 -9.25 -4.46 0.30
C GLU A 39 -8.24 -3.90 1.28
N VAL A 40 -7.38 -4.78 1.79
CA VAL A 40 -6.30 -4.42 2.66
C VAL A 40 -5.47 -3.48 1.79
N LYS A 41 -5.74 -2.17 1.90
CA LYS A 41 -4.91 -1.11 1.33
C LYS A 41 -3.61 -1.21 2.12
N ALA A 42 -2.76 -2.13 1.70
CA ALA A 42 -1.40 -2.19 2.15
C ALA A 42 -0.84 -0.77 2.00
N PRO A 43 -0.16 -0.24 3.02
CA PRO A 43 0.42 1.09 2.93
C PRO A 43 1.35 1.13 1.72
N VAL A 44 0.96 1.90 0.69
CA VAL A 44 1.80 2.07 -0.50
C VAL A 44 2.96 2.93 -0.05
N ARG A 45 4.19 2.44 -0.28
CA ARG A 45 5.42 3.18 0.05
C ARG A 45 5.95 3.83 -1.22
N MET A 46 6.81 4.84 -1.07
CA MET A 46 7.55 5.43 -2.20
C MET A 46 8.25 4.39 -3.09
N SER A 47 8.70 3.26 -2.51
CA SER A 47 9.30 2.14 -3.25
C SER A 47 8.34 1.44 -4.24
N ASN A 48 7.03 1.58 -4.03
CA ASN A 48 5.99 0.90 -4.81
C ASN A 48 5.49 1.74 -5.99
N LEU A 49 6.00 2.97 -6.12
CA LEU A 49 5.77 3.83 -7.27
C LEU A 49 6.64 3.37 -8.45
N PRO A 50 6.16 3.59 -9.70
CA PRO A 50 6.98 3.45 -10.90
C PRO A 50 8.30 4.23 -10.78
N LYS A 51 9.35 3.78 -11.47
CA LYS A 51 10.69 4.36 -11.35
C LYS A 51 10.67 5.85 -11.73
N GLU A 52 9.92 6.18 -12.76
CA GLU A 52 9.73 7.48 -13.38
C GLU A 52 9.07 8.43 -12.38
N ALA A 53 7.97 8.00 -11.73
CA ALA A 53 7.32 8.77 -10.66
C ALA A 53 8.25 9.01 -9.47
N ARG A 54 9.02 8.00 -9.03
CA ARG A 54 10.00 8.17 -7.93
C ARG A 54 11.09 9.17 -8.30
N GLN A 55 11.52 9.20 -9.55
CA GLN A 55 12.53 10.13 -10.04
C GLN A 55 11.97 11.55 -10.08
N PHE A 56 10.79 11.74 -10.67
CA PHE A 56 10.10 13.04 -10.69
C PHE A 56 9.97 13.64 -9.29
N ILE A 57 9.51 12.85 -8.31
CA ILE A 57 9.34 13.35 -6.93
C ILE A 57 10.69 13.76 -6.32
N LYS A 58 11.75 13.00 -6.54
CA LYS A 58 13.08 13.29 -5.99
C LYS A 58 13.73 14.52 -6.60
N GLU A 59 13.48 14.78 -7.88
CA GLU A 59 14.05 15.91 -8.61
C GLU A 59 13.33 17.22 -8.28
N ASN A 60 12.02 17.16 -8.02
CA ASN A 60 11.19 18.35 -7.84
C ASN A 60 10.86 18.68 -6.37
N TYR A 61 10.92 17.71 -5.45
CA TYR A 61 10.51 17.91 -4.06
C TYR A 61 11.54 17.37 -3.04
N PRO A 62 11.58 17.93 -1.82
CA PRO A 62 12.41 17.40 -0.75
C PRO A 62 12.00 15.96 -0.39
N ALA A 63 12.98 15.08 -0.14
CA ALA A 63 12.72 13.69 0.22
C ALA A 63 11.84 13.51 1.48
N LYS A 64 11.83 14.51 2.37
CA LYS A 64 11.02 14.53 3.61
C LYS A 64 9.60 15.09 3.42
N ALA A 65 9.28 15.60 2.23
CA ALA A 65 7.97 16.19 1.96
C ALA A 65 6.88 15.13 1.81
N VAL A 66 7.22 13.87 1.48
CA VAL A 66 6.22 12.83 1.25
C VAL A 66 5.46 12.52 2.53
N THR A 67 4.16 12.78 2.53
CA THR A 67 3.26 12.50 3.66
C THR A 67 2.52 11.19 3.49
N TYR A 68 2.07 10.89 2.28
CA TYR A 68 1.40 9.63 1.96
C TYR A 68 1.60 9.23 0.50
N VAL A 69 1.42 7.93 0.26
CA VAL A 69 1.28 7.37 -1.09
C VAL A 69 0.07 6.45 -1.08
N SER A 70 -0.76 6.56 -2.10
CA SER A 70 -1.96 5.76 -2.29
C SER A 70 -2.00 5.20 -3.71
N LYS A 71 -2.50 3.98 -3.87
CA LYS A 71 -2.81 3.39 -5.16
C LYS A 71 -4.32 3.26 -5.26
N MET A 72 -4.87 3.73 -6.36
CA MET A 72 -6.30 3.65 -6.65
C MET A 72 -6.55 3.25 -8.10
N LYS A 73 -7.81 2.96 -8.39
CA LYS A 73 -8.29 2.73 -9.74
C LYS A 73 -9.05 3.97 -10.21
N ASP A 74 -8.80 4.40 -11.44
CA ASP A 74 -9.61 5.43 -12.08
C ASP A 74 -10.99 4.87 -12.48
N LYS A 75 -11.85 5.73 -13.05
CA LYS A 75 -13.19 5.33 -13.52
C LYS A 75 -13.18 4.30 -14.65
N LYS A 76 -12.04 4.12 -15.34
CA LYS A 76 -11.83 3.18 -16.43
C LYS A 76 -11.12 1.89 -15.97
N GLY A 77 -10.81 1.76 -14.67
CA GLY A 77 -10.05 0.63 -14.12
C GLY A 77 -8.52 0.73 -14.30
N GLY A 78 -8.02 1.85 -14.84
CA GLY A 78 -6.60 2.20 -14.89
C GLY A 78 -6.01 2.38 -13.50
N THR A 79 -4.73 2.10 -13.33
CA THR A 79 -4.05 2.32 -12.04
C THR A 79 -3.55 3.75 -11.96
N VAL A 80 -3.88 4.42 -10.85
CA VAL A 80 -3.40 5.76 -10.51
C VAL A 80 -2.69 5.69 -9.17
N TYR A 81 -1.51 6.31 -9.10
CA TYR A 81 -0.76 6.52 -7.89
C TYR A 81 -0.90 7.97 -7.45
N GLU A 82 -1.42 8.19 -6.26
CA GLU A 82 -1.51 9.51 -5.66
C GLU A 82 -0.45 9.67 -4.58
N VAL A 83 0.26 10.79 -4.60
CA VAL A 83 1.30 11.14 -3.65
C VAL A 83 0.97 12.49 -3.04
N GLY A 84 0.83 12.50 -1.72
CA GLY A 84 0.71 13.73 -0.94
C GLY A 84 2.10 14.21 -0.51
N LEU A 85 2.42 15.46 -0.78
CA LEU A 85 3.67 16.12 -0.44
C LEU A 85 3.38 17.38 0.37
N LYS A 86 3.87 17.46 1.60
CA LYS A 86 3.82 18.69 2.40
C LYS A 86 5.14 19.42 2.23
N VAL A 87 5.08 20.57 1.56
CA VAL A 87 6.19 21.51 1.40
C VAL A 87 5.80 22.77 2.12
N ASP A 88 6.61 23.17 3.10
CA ASP A 88 6.29 24.24 4.05
C ASP A 88 4.91 24.00 4.72
N ASP A 89 3.90 24.81 4.40
CA ASP A 89 2.53 24.68 4.92
C ASP A 89 1.49 24.34 3.83
N GLU A 90 1.96 24.01 2.63
CA GLU A 90 1.12 23.62 1.49
C GLU A 90 1.16 22.12 1.25
N LEU A 91 0.01 21.54 0.90
CA LEU A 91 -0.13 20.14 0.53
C LEU A 91 -0.28 20.02 -0.98
N TYR A 92 0.72 19.47 -1.64
CA TYR A 92 0.71 19.13 -3.06
C TYR A 92 0.21 17.70 -3.23
N ILE A 93 -0.76 17.51 -4.10
CA ILE A 93 -1.32 16.23 -4.49
C ILE A 93 -0.87 15.96 -5.92
N ILE A 94 -0.08 14.92 -6.09
CA ILE A 94 0.47 14.53 -7.40
C ILE A 94 -0.08 13.16 -7.78
N GLN A 95 -0.61 13.04 -8.99
CA GLN A 95 -1.11 11.79 -9.53
C GLN A 95 -0.26 11.33 -10.70
N PHE A 96 0.12 10.06 -10.67
CA PHE A 96 0.84 9.38 -11.75
C PHE A 96 0.01 8.20 -12.27
N ASP A 97 0.19 7.86 -13.54
CA ASP A 97 -0.38 6.65 -14.11
C ASP A 97 0.41 5.38 -13.73
N ALA A 98 0.06 4.25 -14.35
CA ALA A 98 0.71 2.97 -14.09
C ALA A 98 2.17 2.91 -14.57
N GLN A 99 2.54 3.75 -15.54
CA GLN A 99 3.86 3.88 -16.14
C GLN A 99 4.72 4.91 -15.38
N GLY A 100 4.10 5.73 -14.52
CA GLY A 100 4.77 6.78 -13.78
C GLY A 100 4.75 8.13 -14.49
N GLU A 101 3.95 8.28 -15.54
CA GLU A 101 3.73 9.57 -16.20
C GLU A 101 2.82 10.44 -15.33
N LEU A 102 3.14 11.74 -15.29
CA LEU A 102 2.37 12.71 -14.52
C LEU A 102 0.98 12.92 -15.14
N ILE A 103 -0.06 12.66 -14.37
CA ILE A 103 -1.45 12.93 -14.74
C ILE A 103 -1.86 14.33 -14.28
N SER A 104 -1.59 14.65 -13.01
CA SER A 104 -1.97 15.92 -12.41
C SER A 104 -1.10 16.29 -11.23
N GLU A 105 -0.99 17.59 -11.00
CA GLU A 105 -0.43 18.19 -9.80
C GLU A 105 -1.39 19.28 -9.33
N THR A 106 -1.76 19.25 -8.05
CA THR A 106 -2.69 20.23 -7.49
C THR A 106 -2.30 20.54 -6.06
N THR A 107 -2.25 21.83 -5.71
CA THR A 107 -2.14 22.25 -4.32
C THR A 107 -3.51 22.18 -3.68
N ALA A 108 -3.66 21.38 -2.63
CA ALA A 108 -4.84 21.39 -1.79
C ALA A 108 -4.87 22.73 -1.04
N ALA A 109 -5.73 23.63 -1.51
CA ALA A 109 -6.01 24.88 -0.80
C ALA A 109 -6.55 24.56 0.60
N LYS A 110 -6.12 25.38 1.56
CA LYS A 110 -6.43 25.24 2.99
C LYS A 110 -7.89 25.54 3.30
#